data_AF-A0A0U1Q3A3-F1
#
_entry.id   AF-A0A0U1Q3A3-F1
#
_cell.length_a   1.000
_cell.length_b   1.000
_cell.length_c   1.000
_cell.angle_alpha   90.00
_cell.angle_beta   90.00
_cell.angle_gamma   90.00
#
_symmetry.space_group_name_H-M   'P 1'
#
loop_
_entity.id
_entity.type
_entity.pdbx_description
1 polymer ?
#
loop_
_entity_poly.entity_id
_entity_poly.type
_entity_poly.pdbx_seq_one_letter_code
_entity_poly.pdbx_strand_id
1 'polypeptide(L)'
;MNNEITIVTAFFDIRRGGWGSFGRSGDRYISYFKHWARIKNNLVVYVDACYAEEVKAIRSAFGLLDRTIVVPVDEVEQCDRDILLRIETAMRSRHAWVFRRWLDNPESWSVKYNYIMLMKYYFINEAVKKGLASGTIAWMDFGFNHGGEVFPVAEEFDFEWNYPFSPKIHAFLNRSVDELPIFEIVRNMNVYIKGNLLVADAGSWSELWHLCRSAMVSLTACGFADDDQTLLLMAYRERPDLFELHESAQWGDALKNFGGGHLTMNDVSPEAPESRGKRWRRILREKYIDWQLYKRKGSAIYEQYKR
;
A
#
# COMPACT_ATOMS: atom_id res chain seq x y z
N MET A 1 -4.43 13.31 -28.00
CA MET A 1 -3.98 13.81 -26.69
C MET A 1 -3.07 12.75 -26.10
N ASN A 2 -1.92 13.12 -25.56
CA ASN A 2 -0.99 12.14 -24.98
C ASN A 2 -1.53 11.73 -23.61
N ASN A 3 -2.07 10.51 -23.51
CA ASN A 3 -2.62 9.94 -22.27
C ASN A 3 -1.55 9.16 -21.49
N GLU A 4 -0.29 9.58 -21.61
CA GLU A 4 0.82 8.97 -20.90
C GLU A 4 0.60 9.11 -19.39
N ILE A 5 0.77 8.00 -18.66
CA ILE A 5 0.64 7.93 -17.21
C ILE A 5 2.04 8.16 -16.60
N THR A 6 2.18 9.12 -15.70
CA THR A 6 3.40 9.23 -14.87
C THR A 6 3.26 8.31 -13.67
N ILE A 7 4.25 7.47 -13.40
CA ILE A 7 4.24 6.56 -12.26
C ILE A 7 5.02 7.21 -11.12
N VAL A 8 4.42 7.23 -9.94
CA VAL A 8 5.08 7.61 -8.68
C VAL A 8 5.14 6.38 -7.78
N THR A 9 6.30 6.13 -7.21
CA THR A 9 6.54 5.05 -6.25
C THR A 9 7.45 5.52 -5.14
N ALA A 10 7.43 4.83 -4.00
CA ALA A 10 8.40 5.07 -2.93
C ALA A 10 8.88 3.81 -2.21
N PHE A 11 10.11 3.85 -1.72
CA PHE A 11 10.69 2.80 -0.88
C PHE A 11 11.55 3.35 0.26
N PHE A 12 11.16 3.02 1.49
CA PHE A 12 11.90 3.34 2.70
C PHE A 12 12.10 2.07 3.52
N ASP A 13 13.34 1.74 3.85
CA ASP A 13 13.68 0.55 4.60
C ASP A 13 13.39 0.75 6.09
N ILE A 14 12.19 0.33 6.49
CA ILE A 14 11.79 0.25 7.90
C ILE A 14 12.34 -1.01 8.60
N ARG A 15 13.40 -1.61 8.05
CA ARG A 15 14.11 -2.81 8.54
C ARG A 15 13.23 -4.03 8.66
N ARG A 16 12.40 -4.25 7.63
CA ARG A 16 11.50 -5.40 7.56
C ARG A 16 12.25 -6.72 7.47
N GLY A 17 13.54 -6.74 7.10
CA GLY A 17 14.32 -7.97 6.96
C GLY A 17 14.37 -8.82 8.24
N GLY A 18 14.24 -8.20 9.42
CA GLY A 18 14.19 -8.90 10.71
C GLY A 18 12.79 -9.30 11.18
N TRP A 19 11.74 -9.07 10.40
CA TRP A 19 10.37 -9.43 10.79
C TRP A 19 10.08 -10.90 10.50
N GLY A 20 9.02 -11.46 11.11
CA GLY A 20 8.59 -12.84 10.89
C GLY A 20 8.00 -13.08 9.49
N SER A 21 6.74 -13.52 9.41
CA SER A 21 6.06 -13.80 8.12
C SER A 21 5.98 -12.59 7.17
N PHE A 22 6.15 -11.37 7.70
CA PHE A 22 6.13 -10.12 6.95
C PHE A 22 7.54 -9.61 6.56
N GLY A 23 8.56 -10.43 6.79
CA GLY A 23 9.96 -10.07 6.60
C GLY A 23 10.40 -9.96 5.15
N ARG A 24 10.97 -8.81 4.79
CA ARG A 24 11.52 -8.50 3.46
C ARG A 24 12.72 -7.57 3.61
N SER A 25 13.89 -7.94 3.10
CA SER A 25 15.08 -7.08 3.10
C SER A 25 14.97 -5.97 2.05
N GLY A 26 15.78 -4.92 2.19
CA GLY A 26 15.93 -3.89 1.15
C GLY A 26 16.29 -4.50 -0.20
N ASP A 27 17.29 -5.39 -0.24
CA ASP A 27 17.71 -6.09 -1.47
C ASP A 27 16.55 -6.83 -2.15
N ARG A 28 15.64 -7.41 -1.36
CA ARG A 28 14.45 -8.09 -1.91
C ARG A 28 13.49 -7.09 -2.55
N TYR A 29 13.26 -5.93 -1.93
CA TYR A 29 12.46 -4.87 -2.53
C TYR A 29 13.10 -4.29 -3.78
N ILE A 30 14.42 -4.10 -3.79
CA ILE A 30 15.18 -3.70 -4.98
C ILE A 30 15.00 -4.71 -6.12
N SER A 31 15.11 -6.01 -5.82
CA SER A 31 14.84 -7.07 -6.81
C SER A 31 13.40 -7.00 -7.34
N TYR A 32 12.43 -6.69 -6.48
CA TYR A 32 11.02 -6.56 -6.89
C TYR A 32 10.81 -5.37 -7.80
N PHE A 33 11.42 -4.23 -7.47
CA PHE A 33 11.42 -3.04 -8.32
C PHE A 33 12.04 -3.35 -9.68
N LYS A 34 13.24 -3.94 -9.70
CA LYS A 34 13.96 -4.30 -10.94
C LYS A 34 13.11 -5.11 -11.91
N HIS A 35 12.23 -5.98 -11.41
CA HIS A 35 11.37 -6.82 -12.24
C HIS A 35 10.43 -6.02 -13.14
N TRP A 36 9.80 -4.97 -12.61
CA TRP A 36 8.85 -4.15 -13.37
C TRP A 36 9.46 -2.83 -13.88
N ALA A 37 10.66 -2.47 -13.42
CA ALA A 37 11.37 -1.24 -13.78
C ALA A 37 11.80 -1.14 -15.26
N ARG A 38 11.33 -2.03 -16.14
CA ARG A 38 11.45 -1.91 -17.60
C ARG A 38 10.33 -1.07 -18.24
N ILE A 39 9.33 -0.70 -17.45
CA ILE A 39 8.20 0.13 -17.88
C ILE A 39 8.67 1.49 -18.42
N LYS A 40 8.19 1.85 -19.61
CA LYS A 40 8.70 2.99 -20.39
C LYS A 40 8.13 4.34 -19.95
N ASN A 41 7.15 4.36 -19.06
CA ASN A 41 6.57 5.57 -18.51
C ASN A 41 7.59 6.44 -17.79
N ASN A 42 7.29 7.75 -17.73
CA ASN A 42 7.94 8.64 -16.78
C ASN A 42 7.75 8.12 -15.36
N LEU A 43 8.85 8.06 -14.61
CA LEU A 43 8.89 7.46 -13.28
C LEU A 43 9.49 8.44 -12.27
N VAL A 44 8.78 8.69 -11.18
CA VAL A 44 9.30 9.41 -10.01
C VAL A 44 9.44 8.42 -8.86
N VAL A 45 10.65 8.29 -8.32
CA VAL A 45 10.97 7.35 -7.23
C VAL A 45 11.45 8.13 -6.01
N TYR A 46 10.67 8.09 -4.94
CA TYR A 46 11.11 8.57 -3.62
C TYR A 46 11.75 7.43 -2.85
N VAL A 47 12.93 7.65 -2.29
CA VAL A 47 13.71 6.53 -1.76
C VAL A 47 14.67 6.99 -0.68
N ASP A 48 14.94 6.15 0.33
CA ASP A 48 16.02 6.42 1.28
C ASP A 48 17.31 6.75 0.52
N ALA A 49 18.01 7.80 0.92
CA ALA A 49 19.15 8.33 0.17
C ALA A 49 20.21 7.26 -0.19
N CYS A 50 20.39 6.23 0.65
CA CYS A 50 21.32 5.13 0.41
C CYS A 50 20.97 4.23 -0.79
N TYR A 51 19.71 4.15 -1.21
CA TYR A 51 19.28 3.33 -2.35
C TYR A 51 19.13 4.13 -3.66
N ALA A 52 19.33 5.46 -3.62
CA ALA A 52 19.11 6.33 -4.78
C ALA A 52 19.99 5.94 -5.99
N GLU A 53 21.28 5.68 -5.76
CA GLU A 53 22.19 5.28 -6.84
C GLU A 53 21.87 3.89 -7.41
N GLU A 54 21.37 2.97 -6.57
CA GLU A 54 20.95 1.64 -7.03
C GLU A 54 19.70 1.71 -7.91
N VAL A 55 18.72 2.54 -7.56
CA VAL A 55 17.52 2.80 -8.38
C VAL A 55 17.93 3.41 -9.73
N LYS A 56 18.83 4.40 -9.74
CA LYS A 56 19.36 5.00 -10.97
C LYS A 56 20.09 3.98 -11.83
N ALA A 57 20.92 3.12 -11.23
CA ALA A 57 21.64 2.07 -11.94
C ALA A 57 20.68 1.07 -12.60
N ILE A 58 19.61 0.66 -11.90
CA ILE A 58 18.57 -0.23 -12.47
C ILE A 58 17.92 0.41 -13.70
N ARG A 59 17.46 1.67 -13.59
CA ARG A 59 16.79 2.36 -14.70
C ARG A 59 17.75 2.67 -15.85
N SER A 60 19.00 2.99 -15.55
CA SER A 60 20.06 3.17 -16.55
C SER A 60 20.33 1.88 -17.33
N ALA A 61 20.36 0.71 -16.67
CA ALA A 61 20.56 -0.57 -17.33
C ALA A 61 19.45 -0.94 -18.34
N PHE A 62 18.26 -0.34 -18.20
CA PHE A 62 17.16 -0.46 -19.18
C PHE A 62 17.08 0.70 -20.17
N GLY A 63 18.02 1.65 -20.13
CA GLY A 63 18.03 2.82 -21.01
C GLY A 63 16.92 3.84 -20.72
N LEU A 64 16.44 3.90 -19.47
CA LEU A 64 15.27 4.69 -19.06
C LEU A 64 15.59 5.74 -17.98
N LEU A 65 16.88 6.05 -17.78
CA LEU A 65 17.32 7.03 -16.77
C LEU A 65 16.82 8.44 -17.09
N ASP A 66 16.76 8.82 -18.37
CA ASP A 66 16.22 10.09 -18.88
C ASP A 66 14.72 10.26 -18.60
N ARG A 67 13.98 9.15 -18.45
CA ARG A 67 12.57 9.12 -18.04
C ARG A 67 12.38 8.84 -16.55
N THR A 68 13.42 8.98 -15.74
CA THR A 68 13.37 8.68 -14.31
C THR A 68 13.89 9.84 -13.46
N ILE A 69 13.08 10.28 -12.52
CA ILE A 69 13.47 11.21 -11.46
C ILE A 69 13.59 10.42 -10.16
N VAL A 70 14.79 10.37 -9.58
CA VAL A 70 15.03 9.74 -8.29
C VAL A 70 15.20 10.84 -7.24
N VAL A 71 14.32 10.86 -6.25
CA VAL A 71 14.29 11.83 -5.16
C VAL A 71 14.79 11.14 -3.89
N PRO A 72 16.07 11.34 -3.50
CA PRO A 72 16.58 10.84 -2.24
C PRO A 72 15.90 11.57 -1.06
N VAL A 73 15.57 10.82 -0.01
CA VAL A 73 15.03 11.33 1.24
C VAL A 73 15.92 10.82 2.37
N ASP A 74 16.44 11.71 3.20
CA ASP A 74 17.33 11.35 4.31
C ASP A 74 16.54 10.83 5.53
N GLU A 75 15.44 11.50 5.87
CA GLU A 75 14.59 11.16 7.01
C GLU A 75 13.11 11.31 6.64
N VAL A 76 12.48 10.20 6.24
CA VAL A 76 11.07 10.17 5.87
C VAL A 76 10.15 10.61 7.01
N GLU A 77 10.55 10.39 8.25
CA GLU A 77 9.84 10.79 9.47
C GLU A 77 9.67 12.31 9.62
N GLN A 78 10.49 13.11 8.93
CA GLN A 78 10.38 14.57 8.95
C GLN A 78 9.34 15.10 7.96
N CYS A 79 8.87 14.28 7.01
CA CYS A 79 7.90 14.70 5.99
C CYS A 79 6.56 15.15 6.61
N ASP A 80 6.15 14.49 7.69
CA ASP A 80 4.97 14.86 8.50
C ASP A 80 5.16 14.40 9.95
N ARG A 81 5.94 15.16 10.71
CA ARG A 81 6.27 14.81 12.09
C ARG A 81 5.06 14.83 13.03
N ASP A 82 4.07 15.69 12.76
CA ASP A 82 2.84 15.76 13.56
C ASP A 82 2.05 14.44 13.46
N ILE A 83 1.84 13.90 12.25
CA ILE A 83 1.08 12.65 12.12
C ILE A 83 1.85 11.45 12.67
N LEU A 84 3.19 11.43 12.55
CA LEU A 84 4.01 10.39 13.16
C LEU A 84 3.82 10.35 14.69
N LEU A 85 3.89 11.50 15.36
CA LEU A 85 3.71 11.60 16.81
C LEU A 85 2.29 11.18 17.25
N ARG A 86 1.27 11.47 16.43
CA ARG A 86 -0.11 11.01 16.67
C ARG A 86 -0.22 9.50 16.58
N ILE A 87 0.37 8.88 15.56
CA ILE A 87 0.42 7.43 15.38
C ILE A 87 1.14 6.79 16.56
N GLU A 88 2.32 7.30 16.95
CA GLU A 88 3.05 6.84 18.12
C GLU A 88 2.19 6.88 19.38
N THR A 89 1.47 7.99 19.61
CA THR A 89 0.63 8.17 20.79
C THR A 89 -0.53 7.18 20.81
N ALA A 90 -1.25 7.05 19.68
CA ALA A 90 -2.37 6.12 19.54
C ALA A 90 -1.92 4.67 19.77
N MET A 91 -0.77 4.30 19.20
CA MET A 91 -0.23 2.94 19.27
C MET A 91 0.50 2.63 20.58
N ARG A 92 0.61 3.54 21.56
CA ARG A 92 1.08 3.19 22.92
C ARG A 92 0.01 2.46 23.73
N SER A 93 -1.26 2.60 23.35
CA SER A 93 -2.36 2.02 24.12
C SER A 93 -2.43 0.52 23.91
N ARG A 94 -2.17 -0.24 24.98
CA ARG A 94 -2.39 -1.69 25.01
C ARG A 94 -3.84 -2.05 24.60
N HIS A 95 -4.82 -1.24 24.98
CA HIS A 95 -6.23 -1.47 24.64
C HIS A 95 -6.46 -1.43 23.13
N ALA A 96 -5.78 -0.53 22.42
CA ALA A 96 -5.86 -0.44 20.96
C ALA A 96 -5.26 -1.67 20.27
N TRP A 97 -4.17 -2.24 20.81
CA TRP A 97 -3.59 -3.46 20.26
C TRP A 97 -4.52 -4.65 20.43
N VAL A 98 -4.96 -4.94 21.67
CA VAL A 98 -5.80 -6.12 21.95
C VAL A 98 -7.20 -6.02 21.33
N PHE A 99 -7.58 -4.84 20.85
CA PHE A 99 -8.79 -4.67 20.06
C PHE A 99 -8.69 -5.40 18.72
N ARG A 100 -7.50 -5.48 18.11
CA ARG A 100 -7.28 -6.16 16.83
C ARG A 100 -7.24 -7.68 16.97
N ARG A 101 -7.82 -8.38 15.99
CA ARG A 101 -7.79 -9.86 15.94
C ARG A 101 -6.38 -10.39 15.63
N TRP A 102 -5.69 -9.80 14.65
CA TRP A 102 -4.43 -10.33 14.12
C TRP A 102 -3.23 -9.43 14.49
N LEU A 103 -2.71 -9.63 15.70
CA LEU A 103 -1.61 -8.81 16.22
C LEU A 103 -0.28 -8.94 15.45
N ASP A 104 -0.08 -10.02 14.70
CA ASP A 104 1.19 -10.23 14.00
C ASP A 104 1.29 -9.35 12.74
N ASN A 105 0.16 -8.82 12.26
CA ASN A 105 0.11 -7.91 11.12
C ASN A 105 0.79 -6.58 11.45
N PRO A 106 1.63 -6.03 10.55
CA PRO A 106 2.39 -4.80 10.79
C PRO A 106 1.55 -3.60 11.24
N GLU A 107 0.34 -3.44 10.68
CA GLU A 107 -0.57 -2.34 11.03
C GLU A 107 -1.02 -2.37 12.51
N SER A 108 -0.88 -3.50 13.19
CA SER A 108 -1.22 -3.65 14.61
C SER A 108 -0.18 -3.07 15.56
N TRP A 109 1.10 -3.05 15.18
CA TRP A 109 2.20 -2.81 16.12
C TRP A 109 3.31 -1.89 15.61
N SER A 110 3.44 -1.73 14.28
CA SER A 110 4.50 -0.94 13.68
C SER A 110 4.02 0.47 13.36
N VAL A 111 4.38 1.43 14.21
CA VAL A 111 4.22 2.88 13.96
C VAL A 111 4.78 3.25 12.60
N LYS A 112 6.01 2.79 12.32
CA LYS A 112 6.73 3.08 11.08
C LYS A 112 5.98 2.55 9.86
N TYR A 113 5.38 1.37 9.95
CA TYR A 113 4.59 0.81 8.86
C TYR A 113 3.36 1.69 8.55
N ASN A 114 2.53 1.97 9.56
CA ASN A 114 1.33 2.80 9.39
C ASN A 114 1.67 4.20 8.85
N TYR A 115 2.78 4.77 9.32
CA TYR A 115 3.29 6.03 8.81
C TYR A 115 3.66 5.95 7.32
N ILE A 116 4.49 4.99 6.92
CA ILE A 116 4.92 4.84 5.51
C ILE A 116 3.74 4.52 4.58
N MET A 117 2.75 3.77 5.05
CA MET A 117 1.53 3.51 4.27
C MET A 117 0.73 4.80 4.01
N LEU A 118 0.60 5.69 4.99
CA LEU A 118 0.03 7.02 4.77
C LEU A 118 0.91 7.88 3.82
N MET A 119 2.24 7.80 3.92
CA MET A 119 3.15 8.63 3.15
C MET A 119 3.10 8.39 1.63
N LYS A 120 2.51 7.28 1.16
CA LYS A 120 2.24 7.06 -0.28
C LYS A 120 1.56 8.28 -0.92
N TYR A 121 0.49 8.76 -0.29
CA TYR A 121 -0.30 9.90 -0.76
C TYR A 121 0.46 11.22 -0.63
N TYR A 122 1.28 11.35 0.42
CA TYR A 122 2.15 12.51 0.60
C TYR A 122 3.10 12.66 -0.59
N PHE A 123 3.82 11.60 -0.96
CA PHE A 123 4.85 11.66 -2.01
C PHE A 123 4.28 11.94 -3.40
N ILE A 124 3.07 11.45 -3.70
CA ILE A 124 2.42 11.79 -4.98
C ILE A 124 2.00 13.26 -5.01
N ASN A 125 1.41 13.76 -3.93
CA ASN A 125 1.08 15.17 -3.81
C ASN A 125 2.33 16.06 -3.87
N GLU A 126 3.43 15.60 -3.27
CA GLU A 126 4.75 16.23 -3.32
C GLU A 126 5.25 16.33 -4.77
N ALA A 127 5.20 15.22 -5.52
CA ALA A 127 5.60 15.17 -6.93
C ALA A 127 4.77 16.12 -7.79
N VAL A 128 3.46 16.22 -7.55
CA VAL A 128 2.58 17.19 -8.22
C VAL A 128 2.98 18.62 -7.89
N LYS A 129 3.15 18.95 -6.59
CA LYS A 129 3.48 20.32 -6.15
C LYS A 129 4.83 20.81 -6.66
N LYS A 130 5.81 19.92 -6.79
CA LYS A 130 7.12 20.23 -7.38
C LYS A 130 7.14 20.19 -8.91
N GLY A 131 6.04 19.82 -9.56
CA GLY A 131 5.99 19.66 -11.01
C GLY A 131 6.82 18.48 -11.55
N LEU A 132 7.13 17.50 -10.70
CA LEU A 132 7.81 16.25 -11.09
C LEU A 132 6.86 15.28 -11.78
N ALA A 133 5.56 15.38 -11.51
CA ALA A 133 4.50 14.59 -12.13
C ALA A 133 3.32 15.48 -12.49
N SER A 134 2.67 15.21 -13.62
CA SER A 134 1.51 15.97 -14.11
C SER A 134 0.61 15.06 -14.96
N GLY A 135 -0.57 15.55 -15.34
CA GLY A 135 -1.52 14.78 -16.15
C GLY A 135 -2.14 13.63 -15.36
N THR A 136 -2.18 12.43 -15.96
CA THR A 136 -2.63 11.21 -15.27
C THR A 136 -1.44 10.61 -14.51
N ILE A 137 -1.63 10.37 -13.22
CA ILE A 137 -0.57 9.87 -12.34
C ILE A 137 -1.05 8.58 -11.68
N ALA A 138 -0.18 7.57 -11.66
CA ALA A 138 -0.42 6.33 -10.95
C ALA A 138 0.51 6.21 -9.74
N TRP A 139 -0.04 5.86 -8.59
CA TRP A 139 0.73 5.18 -7.57
C TRP A 139 0.92 3.73 -8.00
N MET A 140 2.14 3.22 -7.92
CA MET A 140 2.42 1.79 -8.01
C MET A 140 3.44 1.43 -6.94
N ASP A 141 3.12 0.45 -6.09
CA ASP A 141 4.02 0.05 -5.01
C ASP A 141 5.42 -0.31 -5.57
N PHE A 142 6.49 0.08 -4.86
CA PHE A 142 7.86 -0.22 -5.28
C PHE A 142 8.09 -1.72 -5.48
N GLY A 143 7.47 -2.54 -4.61
CA GLY A 143 7.47 -3.99 -4.70
C GLY A 143 6.28 -4.59 -5.45
N PHE A 144 5.57 -3.83 -6.30
CA PHE A 144 4.25 -4.16 -6.88
C PHE A 144 4.10 -5.63 -7.30
N ASN A 145 5.04 -6.16 -8.08
CA ASN A 145 4.94 -7.50 -8.66
C ASN A 145 5.57 -8.61 -7.81
N HIS A 146 6.12 -8.29 -6.63
CA HIS A 146 6.81 -9.23 -5.74
C HIS A 146 7.85 -10.13 -6.46
N GLY A 147 8.53 -9.60 -7.49
CA GLY A 147 9.54 -10.35 -8.25
C GLY A 147 8.97 -11.44 -9.15
N GLY A 148 7.77 -11.25 -9.69
CA GLY A 148 7.16 -12.17 -10.65
C GLY A 148 6.05 -13.04 -10.10
N GLU A 149 5.60 -12.82 -8.86
CA GLU A 149 4.52 -13.62 -8.26
C GLU A 149 3.20 -13.47 -9.04
N VAL A 150 2.92 -12.27 -9.56
CA VAL A 150 1.69 -11.98 -10.32
C VAL A 150 1.96 -12.04 -11.82
N PHE A 151 2.95 -11.29 -12.30
CA PHE A 151 3.38 -11.24 -13.69
C PHE A 151 4.78 -11.86 -13.84
N PRO A 152 4.89 -13.15 -14.18
CA PRO A 152 6.16 -13.87 -14.13
C PRO A 152 7.20 -13.40 -15.16
N VAL A 153 6.77 -12.84 -16.30
CA VAL A 153 7.66 -12.45 -17.39
C VAL A 153 8.04 -10.97 -17.26
N ALA A 154 9.27 -10.69 -16.81
CA ALA A 154 9.75 -9.32 -16.60
C ALA A 154 9.82 -8.50 -17.91
N GLU A 155 10.11 -9.16 -19.03
CA GLU A 155 10.22 -8.55 -20.35
C GLU A 155 8.89 -7.97 -20.85
N GLU A 156 7.75 -8.46 -20.36
CA GLU A 156 6.45 -7.92 -20.72
C GLU A 156 6.17 -6.55 -20.08
N PHE A 157 6.98 -6.14 -19.09
CA PHE A 157 6.98 -4.76 -18.59
C PHE A 157 7.69 -3.77 -19.53
N ASP A 158 8.27 -4.21 -20.64
CA ASP A 158 8.95 -3.35 -21.64
C ASP A 158 7.96 -2.61 -22.58
N PHE A 159 6.98 -1.92 -21.98
CA PHE A 159 5.93 -1.18 -22.67
C PHE A 159 5.68 0.18 -22.02
N GLU A 160 5.02 1.09 -22.74
CA GLU A 160 4.50 2.33 -22.18
C GLU A 160 3.04 2.13 -21.79
N TRP A 161 2.74 2.24 -20.50
CA TRP A 161 1.39 2.12 -19.98
C TRP A 161 0.58 3.38 -20.26
N ASN A 162 -0.52 3.22 -20.97
CA ASN A 162 -1.43 4.29 -21.34
C ASN A 162 -2.86 3.77 -21.29
N TYR A 163 -3.75 4.53 -20.68
CA TYR A 163 -5.17 4.23 -20.64
C TYR A 163 -5.99 5.51 -20.44
N PRO A 164 -7.14 5.68 -21.13
CA PRO A 164 -7.97 6.88 -21.02
C PRO A 164 -8.84 6.84 -19.75
N PHE A 165 -8.22 6.98 -18.58
CA PHE A 165 -8.93 7.09 -17.31
C PHE A 165 -9.82 8.34 -17.28
N SER A 166 -10.94 8.26 -16.53
CA SER A 166 -11.80 9.41 -16.30
C SER A 166 -11.11 10.38 -15.32
N PRO A 167 -11.54 11.64 -15.19
CA PRO A 167 -10.95 12.59 -14.24
C PRO A 167 -11.45 12.31 -12.81
N LYS A 168 -11.21 11.09 -12.32
CA LYS A 168 -11.58 10.58 -10.99
C LYS A 168 -10.41 9.84 -10.36
N ILE A 169 -10.54 9.55 -9.07
CA ILE A 169 -9.65 8.64 -8.36
C ILE A 169 -10.10 7.20 -8.63
N HIS A 170 -9.33 6.49 -9.45
CA HIS A 170 -9.54 5.08 -9.76
C HIS A 170 -8.91 4.21 -8.67
N ALA A 171 -9.78 3.54 -7.90
CA ALA A 171 -9.39 2.64 -6.83
C ALA A 171 -9.91 1.22 -7.10
N PHE A 172 -9.09 0.22 -6.78
CA PHE A 172 -9.36 -1.17 -7.14
C PHE A 172 -9.74 -1.99 -5.92
N LEU A 173 -10.89 -2.65 -6.00
CA LEU A 173 -11.50 -3.34 -4.88
C LEU A 173 -10.91 -4.74 -4.69
N ASN A 174 -10.66 -5.10 -3.45
CA ASN A 174 -10.49 -6.49 -3.00
C ASN A 174 -11.85 -7.15 -2.71
N ARG A 175 -12.85 -6.34 -2.34
CA ARG A 175 -14.23 -6.75 -2.15
C ARG A 175 -15.14 -5.52 -2.24
N SER A 176 -16.43 -5.75 -2.48
CA SER A 176 -17.45 -4.70 -2.46
C SER A 176 -17.44 -3.94 -1.14
N VAL A 177 -17.54 -2.61 -1.24
CA VAL A 177 -17.72 -1.71 -0.09
C VAL A 177 -19.07 -1.95 0.57
N ASP A 178 -19.12 -1.75 1.89
CA ASP A 178 -20.33 -1.87 2.70
C ASP A 178 -20.33 -0.79 3.80
N GLU A 179 -21.34 -0.82 4.66
CA GLU A 179 -21.53 0.12 5.78
C GLU A 179 -20.89 -0.35 7.09
N LEU A 180 -19.99 -1.35 7.05
CA LEU A 180 -19.36 -1.85 8.28
C LEU A 180 -18.57 -0.70 8.94
N PRO A 181 -18.79 -0.39 10.23
CA PRO A 181 -18.12 0.71 10.88
C PRO A 181 -16.60 0.57 10.83
N ILE A 182 -15.88 1.69 10.69
CA ILE A 182 -14.41 1.69 10.57
C ILE A 182 -13.75 0.94 11.73
N PHE A 183 -14.24 1.07 12.97
CA PHE A 183 -13.67 0.34 14.10
C PHE A 183 -13.84 -1.19 13.98
N GLU A 184 -14.92 -1.70 13.37
CA GLU A 184 -15.04 -3.14 13.09
C GLU A 184 -14.08 -3.55 11.97
N ILE A 185 -13.79 -2.67 11.02
CA ILE A 185 -12.80 -2.92 9.97
C ILE A 185 -11.39 -2.98 10.58
N VAL A 186 -11.02 -2.02 11.44
CA VAL A 186 -9.76 -2.01 12.20
C VAL A 186 -9.63 -3.28 13.06
N ARG A 187 -10.71 -3.69 13.74
CA ARG A 187 -10.75 -4.91 14.57
C ARG A 187 -10.50 -6.18 13.77
N ASN A 188 -11.20 -6.31 12.64
CA ASN A 188 -11.25 -7.53 11.84
C ASN A 188 -10.17 -7.58 10.76
N MET A 189 -9.58 -6.41 10.45
CA MET A 189 -8.50 -6.20 9.48
C MET A 189 -8.96 -6.57 8.06
N ASN A 190 -10.17 -6.13 7.73
CA ASN A 190 -10.80 -6.38 6.43
C ASN A 190 -10.24 -5.42 5.37
N VAL A 191 -9.80 -5.99 4.24
CA VAL A 191 -9.31 -5.21 3.10
C VAL A 191 -10.43 -5.01 2.09
N TYR A 192 -10.83 -3.76 1.86
CA TYR A 192 -11.85 -3.38 0.87
C TYR A 192 -11.24 -2.84 -0.42
N ILE A 193 -10.34 -1.87 -0.30
CA ILE A 193 -9.61 -1.25 -1.41
C ILE A 193 -8.16 -1.74 -1.33
N LYS A 194 -7.59 -2.16 -2.46
CA LYS A 194 -6.19 -2.54 -2.54
C LYS A 194 -5.31 -1.29 -2.58
N GLY A 195 -4.24 -1.28 -1.80
CA GLY A 195 -3.31 -0.15 -1.70
C GLY A 195 -2.13 -0.19 -2.69
N ASN A 196 -2.10 -1.19 -3.58
CA ASN A 196 -0.93 -1.49 -4.40
C ASN A 196 -0.82 -0.68 -5.69
N LEU A 197 -1.96 -0.21 -6.21
CA LEU A 197 -2.05 0.61 -7.41
C LEU A 197 -3.28 1.51 -7.32
N LEU A 198 -3.09 2.80 -7.60
CA LEU A 198 -4.16 3.81 -7.71
C LEU A 198 -3.85 4.74 -8.86
N VAL A 199 -4.87 5.25 -9.55
CA VAL A 199 -4.70 6.21 -10.65
C VAL A 199 -5.61 7.40 -10.43
N ALA A 200 -5.09 8.61 -10.60
CA ALA A 200 -5.89 9.82 -10.60
C ALA A 200 -5.20 10.91 -11.43
N ASP A 201 -5.95 11.95 -11.82
CA ASP A 201 -5.36 13.16 -12.37
C ASP A 201 -4.56 13.92 -11.29
N ALA A 202 -3.60 14.75 -11.73
CA ALA A 202 -2.74 15.53 -10.86
C ALA A 202 -3.50 16.38 -9.83
N GLY A 203 -4.67 16.94 -10.20
CA GLY A 203 -5.47 17.77 -9.30
C GLY A 203 -6.07 16.99 -8.13
N SER A 204 -6.47 15.74 -8.37
CA SER A 204 -7.10 14.87 -7.37
C SER A 204 -6.15 14.41 -6.26
N TRP A 205 -4.84 14.35 -6.50
CA TRP A 205 -3.87 13.84 -5.51
C TRP A 205 -3.70 14.74 -4.29
N SER A 206 -3.88 16.06 -4.43
CA SER A 206 -3.84 16.94 -3.26
C SER A 206 -5.04 16.69 -2.34
N GLU A 207 -6.23 16.52 -2.91
CA GLU A 207 -7.44 16.22 -2.15
C GLU A 207 -7.35 14.84 -1.49
N LEU A 208 -6.87 13.83 -2.22
CA LEU A 208 -6.68 12.49 -1.67
C LEU A 208 -5.67 12.46 -0.51
N TRP A 209 -4.56 13.21 -0.62
CA TRP A 209 -3.63 13.38 0.50
C TRP A 209 -4.34 13.96 1.73
N HIS A 210 -5.14 15.02 1.55
CA HIS A 210 -5.86 15.64 2.66
C HIS A 210 -6.86 14.69 3.32
N LEU A 211 -7.63 13.94 2.52
CA LEU A 211 -8.59 12.94 3.01
C LEU A 211 -7.88 11.82 3.78
N CYS A 212 -6.83 11.21 3.22
CA CYS A 212 -6.10 10.13 3.90
C CYS A 212 -5.40 10.60 5.17
N ARG A 213 -4.83 11.82 5.18
CA ARG A 213 -4.23 12.41 6.39
C ARG A 213 -5.30 12.68 7.44
N SER A 214 -6.45 13.23 7.06
CA SER A 214 -7.60 13.48 7.95
C SER A 214 -8.14 12.17 8.55
N ALA A 215 -8.22 11.12 7.74
CA ALA A 215 -8.59 9.79 8.18
C ALA A 215 -7.63 9.25 9.26
N MET A 216 -6.31 9.38 9.06
CA MET A 216 -5.32 9.00 10.07
C MET A 216 -5.44 9.85 11.34
N VAL A 217 -5.67 11.16 11.23
CA VAL A 217 -5.93 12.03 12.40
C VAL A 217 -7.16 11.55 13.17
N SER A 218 -8.23 11.19 12.47
CA SER A 218 -9.47 10.68 13.07
C SER A 218 -9.25 9.34 13.78
N LEU A 219 -8.55 8.41 13.14
CA LEU A 219 -8.19 7.13 13.77
C LEU A 219 -7.35 7.33 15.03
N THR A 220 -6.32 8.18 14.96
CA THR A 220 -5.41 8.43 16.08
C THR A 220 -6.10 9.13 17.24
N ALA A 221 -7.08 10.00 16.98
CA ALA A 221 -7.95 10.58 18.01
C ALA A 221 -8.80 9.52 18.74
N CYS A 222 -9.14 8.42 18.07
CA CYS A 222 -9.81 7.26 18.66
C CYS A 222 -8.83 6.23 19.26
N GLY A 223 -7.53 6.52 19.27
CA GLY A 223 -6.50 5.60 19.77
C GLY A 223 -6.11 4.49 18.80
N PHE A 224 -6.40 4.62 17.51
CA PHE A 224 -6.03 3.65 16.47
C PHE A 224 -5.09 4.27 15.42
N ALA A 225 -4.37 3.42 14.70
CA ALA A 225 -3.69 3.77 13.45
C ALA A 225 -3.69 2.52 12.58
N ASP A 226 -3.90 2.67 11.28
CA ASP A 226 -4.05 1.55 10.34
C ASP A 226 -3.34 1.84 9.02
N ASP A 227 -3.30 0.84 8.13
CA ASP A 227 -2.66 0.96 6.84
C ASP A 227 -3.46 1.77 5.82
N ASP A 228 -2.86 1.93 4.63
CA ASP A 228 -3.37 2.73 3.54
C ASP A 228 -4.73 2.25 3.00
N GLN A 229 -5.03 0.95 3.13
CA GLN A 229 -6.27 0.36 2.63
C GLN A 229 -7.47 0.84 3.44
N THR A 230 -7.31 0.95 4.76
CA THR A 230 -8.34 1.53 5.64
C THR A 230 -8.49 3.04 5.39
N LEU A 231 -7.38 3.76 5.21
CA LEU A 231 -7.40 5.20 4.94
C LEU A 231 -8.11 5.53 3.61
N LEU A 232 -7.89 4.73 2.57
CA LEU A 232 -8.60 4.87 1.29
C LEU A 232 -10.09 4.65 1.43
N LEU A 233 -10.51 3.66 2.21
CA LEU A 233 -11.93 3.42 2.45
C LEU A 233 -12.57 4.60 3.19
N MET A 234 -11.88 5.17 4.16
CA MET A 234 -12.34 6.38 4.86
C MET A 234 -12.43 7.57 3.90
N ALA A 235 -11.42 7.80 3.07
CA ALA A 235 -11.41 8.86 2.06
C ALA A 235 -12.57 8.70 1.05
N TYR A 236 -12.80 7.47 0.57
CA TYR A 236 -13.93 7.14 -0.29
C TYR A 236 -15.27 7.41 0.39
N ARG A 237 -15.45 6.99 1.65
CA ARG A 237 -16.71 7.21 2.38
C ARG A 237 -16.98 8.70 2.65
N GLU A 238 -15.93 9.50 2.81
CA GLU A 238 -16.05 10.94 3.01
C GLU A 238 -16.41 11.68 1.71
N ARG A 239 -15.80 11.29 0.58
CA ARG A 239 -15.99 11.94 -0.73
C ARG A 239 -16.19 10.94 -1.86
N PRO A 240 -17.29 10.17 -1.88
CA PRO A 240 -17.49 9.11 -2.87
C PRO A 240 -17.63 9.64 -4.30
N ASP A 241 -18.00 10.91 -4.46
CA ASP A 241 -18.11 11.60 -5.74
C ASP A 241 -16.78 11.66 -6.51
N LEU A 242 -15.65 11.72 -5.79
CA LEU A 242 -14.31 11.80 -6.37
C LEU A 242 -13.80 10.47 -6.93
N PHE A 243 -14.42 9.35 -6.55
CA PHE A 243 -13.89 8.02 -6.84
C PHE A 243 -14.63 7.31 -7.96
N GLU A 244 -13.89 6.44 -8.65
CA GLU A 244 -14.41 5.38 -9.51
C GLU A 244 -13.85 4.05 -9.01
N LEU A 245 -14.73 3.19 -8.50
CA LEU A 245 -14.34 1.90 -7.92
C LEU A 245 -14.39 0.81 -8.98
N HIS A 246 -13.34 -0.01 -9.03
CA HIS A 246 -13.18 -1.09 -10.00
C HIS A 246 -13.13 -2.44 -9.30
N GLU A 247 -13.96 -3.39 -9.72
CA GLU A 247 -13.82 -4.77 -9.25
C GLU A 247 -12.50 -5.36 -9.74
N SER A 248 -11.79 -6.05 -8.84
CA SER A 248 -10.48 -6.61 -9.12
C SER A 248 -10.33 -7.92 -8.35
N ALA A 249 -10.29 -9.05 -9.05
CA ALA A 249 -10.20 -10.36 -8.44
C ALA A 249 -8.78 -10.65 -7.93
N GLN A 250 -7.75 -10.22 -8.65
CA GLN A 250 -6.35 -10.51 -8.37
C GLN A 250 -5.53 -9.22 -8.18
N TRP A 251 -4.32 -9.35 -7.60
CA TRP A 251 -3.46 -8.21 -7.28
C TRP A 251 -3.04 -7.39 -8.51
N GLY A 252 -2.86 -8.03 -9.67
CA GLY A 252 -2.40 -7.40 -10.91
C GLY A 252 -3.49 -6.88 -11.85
N ASP A 253 -4.76 -7.22 -11.60
CA ASP A 253 -5.86 -6.92 -12.54
C ASP A 253 -5.95 -5.45 -12.93
N ALA A 254 -5.63 -4.55 -11.99
CA ALA A 254 -5.67 -3.12 -12.24
C ALA A 254 -4.75 -2.70 -13.40
N LEU A 255 -3.52 -3.20 -13.44
CA LEU A 255 -2.60 -2.90 -14.55
C LEU A 255 -3.02 -3.64 -15.83
N LYS A 256 -3.39 -4.93 -15.69
CA LYS A 256 -3.71 -5.78 -16.83
C LYS A 256 -4.96 -5.33 -17.57
N ASN A 257 -6.04 -5.02 -16.86
CA ASN A 257 -7.33 -4.67 -17.45
C ASN A 257 -7.36 -3.25 -18.01
N PHE A 258 -6.49 -2.37 -17.51
CA PHE A 258 -6.48 -0.95 -17.87
C PHE A 258 -5.21 -0.57 -18.62
N GLY A 259 -4.93 -1.23 -19.74
CA GLY A 259 -3.83 -0.86 -20.66
C GLY A 259 -2.63 -1.82 -20.67
N GLY A 260 -2.60 -2.82 -19.81
CA GLY A 260 -1.57 -3.88 -19.77
C GLY A 260 -2.06 -5.25 -20.25
N GLY A 261 -2.97 -5.30 -21.23
CA GLY A 261 -3.66 -6.53 -21.62
C GLY A 261 -2.75 -7.65 -22.14
N HIS A 262 -1.53 -7.32 -22.59
CA HIS A 262 -0.51 -8.27 -23.04
C HIS A 262 0.22 -8.97 -21.89
N LEU A 263 0.10 -8.48 -20.65
CA LEU A 263 0.80 -9.04 -19.50
C LEU A 263 0.26 -10.45 -19.17
N THR A 264 1.13 -11.44 -19.22
CA THR A 264 0.88 -12.80 -18.74
C THR A 264 0.76 -12.75 -17.23
N MET A 265 -0.38 -13.19 -16.70
CA MET A 265 -0.64 -13.22 -15.27
C MET A 265 -0.73 -14.68 -14.84
N ASN A 266 -0.08 -15.03 -13.73
CA ASN A 266 -0.22 -16.37 -13.15
C ASN A 266 -1.67 -16.62 -12.79
N ASP A 267 -2.20 -17.79 -13.15
CA ASP A 267 -3.52 -18.20 -12.72
C ASP A 267 -3.53 -18.35 -11.19
N VAL A 268 -4.12 -17.38 -10.51
CA VAL A 268 -4.54 -17.60 -9.12
C VAL A 268 -5.70 -18.58 -9.21
N SER A 269 -5.44 -19.84 -8.84
CA SER A 269 -6.51 -20.82 -8.67
C SER A 269 -7.60 -20.15 -7.82
N PRO A 270 -8.86 -20.04 -8.30
CA PRO A 270 -9.92 -19.44 -7.51
C PRO A 270 -9.93 -20.13 -6.15
N GLU A 271 -9.99 -19.38 -5.05
CA GLU A 271 -10.13 -19.99 -3.74
C GLU A 271 -11.31 -20.94 -3.81
N ALA A 272 -11.03 -22.25 -3.76
CA ALA A 272 -12.07 -23.26 -3.85
C ALA A 272 -13.16 -22.91 -2.83
N PRO A 273 -14.46 -22.94 -3.21
CA PRO A 273 -15.56 -22.54 -2.35
C PRO A 273 -15.37 -23.16 -0.97
N GLU A 274 -15.42 -22.31 0.05
CA GLU A 274 -14.97 -22.68 1.40
C GLU A 274 -15.70 -23.96 1.85
N SER A 275 -14.97 -25.07 1.85
CA SER A 275 -15.55 -26.34 2.25
C SER A 275 -16.06 -26.24 3.69
N ARG A 276 -17.11 -26.98 4.05
CA ARG A 276 -17.60 -27.00 5.45
C ARG A 276 -16.46 -27.22 6.44
N GLY A 277 -15.46 -28.05 6.09
CA GLY A 277 -14.26 -28.27 6.88
C GLY A 277 -13.35 -27.03 7.02
N LYS A 278 -13.10 -26.27 5.94
CA LYS A 278 -12.38 -24.99 6.00
C LYS A 278 -13.13 -23.98 6.86
N ARG A 279 -14.46 -23.87 6.69
CA ARG A 279 -15.32 -22.99 7.50
C ARG A 279 -15.29 -23.34 8.98
N TRP A 280 -15.38 -24.63 9.32
CA TRP A 280 -15.26 -25.09 10.71
C TRP A 280 -13.86 -24.82 11.29
N ARG A 281 -12.79 -25.03 10.51
CA ARG A 281 -11.41 -24.68 10.93
C ARG A 281 -11.25 -23.18 11.14
N ARG A 282 -11.84 -22.34 10.29
CA ARG A 282 -11.86 -20.87 10.47
C ARG A 282 -12.59 -20.48 11.74
N ILE A 283 -13.80 -21.01 11.97
CA ILE A 283 -14.57 -20.78 13.21
C ILE A 283 -13.78 -21.24 14.45
N LEU A 284 -13.13 -22.40 14.40
CA LEU A 284 -12.28 -22.89 15.49
C LEU A 284 -11.04 -22.02 15.68
N ARG A 285 -10.44 -21.50 14.60
CA ARG A 285 -9.30 -20.58 14.65
C ARG A 285 -9.71 -19.23 15.21
N GLU A 286 -10.88 -18.70 14.84
CA GLU A 286 -11.48 -17.49 15.40
C GLU A 286 -11.76 -17.67 16.90
N LYS A 287 -12.40 -18.78 17.31
CA LYS A 287 -12.60 -19.11 18.72
C LYS A 287 -11.27 -19.28 19.47
N TYR A 288 -10.25 -19.84 18.82
CA TYR A 288 -8.91 -19.95 19.38
C TYR A 288 -8.22 -18.59 19.50
N ILE A 289 -8.42 -17.67 18.55
CA ILE A 289 -7.92 -16.29 18.63
C ILE A 289 -8.62 -15.51 19.72
N ASP A 290 -9.94 -15.66 19.86
CA ASP A 290 -10.71 -15.08 20.96
C ASP A 290 -10.26 -15.65 22.31
N TRP A 291 -10.01 -16.96 22.37
CA TRP A 291 -9.43 -17.60 23.54
C TRP A 291 -7.98 -17.17 23.80
N GLN A 292 -7.16 -16.95 22.78
CA GLN A 292 -5.81 -16.42 22.88
C GLN A 292 -5.83 -14.97 23.35
N LEU A 293 -6.74 -14.13 22.82
CA LEU A 293 -7.02 -12.77 23.29
C LEU A 293 -7.40 -12.77 24.78
N TYR A 294 -8.25 -13.72 25.19
CA TYR A 294 -8.61 -13.94 26.58
C TYR A 294 -7.43 -14.46 27.45
N LYS A 295 -6.56 -15.30 26.87
CA LYS A 295 -5.37 -15.89 27.52
C LYS A 295 -4.09 -15.07 27.40
N ARG A 296 -4.07 -13.93 26.69
CA ARG A 296 -2.90 -13.06 26.39
C ARG A 296 -2.34 -12.33 27.63
N LYS A 297 -2.15 -13.07 28.71
CA LYS A 297 -1.09 -12.89 29.71
C LYS A 297 0.26 -13.48 29.25
N GLY A 298 0.46 -13.82 27.96
CA GLY A 298 1.70 -14.54 27.57
C GLY A 298 1.98 -14.78 26.08
N SER A 299 1.82 -13.79 25.18
CA SER A 299 2.57 -13.85 23.91
C SER A 299 3.96 -13.22 24.08
N ALA A 300 4.95 -13.63 23.29
CA ALA A 300 6.30 -13.05 23.34
C ALA A 300 6.30 -11.54 23.00
N ILE A 301 5.46 -11.12 22.03
CA ILE A 301 5.18 -9.70 21.74
C ILE A 301 4.56 -9.01 22.98
N TYR A 302 3.62 -9.65 23.67
CA TYR A 302 3.01 -9.11 24.89
C TYR A 302 4.02 -8.89 26.03
N GLU A 303 4.99 -9.80 26.20
CA GLU A 303 6.06 -9.64 27.20
C GLU A 303 7.11 -8.60 26.79
N GLN A 304 7.35 -8.38 25.49
CA GLN A 304 8.29 -7.38 24.98
C GLN A 304 7.86 -5.92 25.26
N TYR A 305 6.55 -5.67 25.36
CA TYR A 305 5.98 -4.33 25.56
C TYR A 305 5.28 -4.16 26.93
N LYS A 306 5.62 -5.02 27.89
CA LYS A 306 5.12 -4.98 29.27
C LYS A 306 5.88 -3.99 30.17
N ARG A 307 6.85 -3.26 29.61
CA ARG A 307 7.61 -2.20 30.29
C ARG A 307 7.06 -0.85 29.92
#